data_AF-A0A1V1H535-F1
#
_entry.id   AF-A0A1V1H535-F1
#
_cell.length_a   1.000
_cell.length_b   1.000
_cell.length_c   1.000
_cell.angle_alpha   90.00
_cell.angle_beta   90.00
_cell.angle_gamma   90.00
#
_symmetry.space_group_name_H-M   'P 1'
#
loop_
_entity.id
_entity.type
_entity.pdbx_description
1 polymer ?
#
loop_
_entity_poly.entity_id
_entity_poly.type
_entity_poly.pdbx_seq_one_letter_code
_entity_poly.pdbx_strand_id
1 'polypeptide(L)'
;FADDLVLLSDSWDGMSRNLAVLEKFCDLTGLKVNPSKCHGFYIGVRGRSYTINECDQWMLSNTPVHLIEADGSEKYLGVQINPKRGILKPQLLPQVRDFIERISRACLKSSQKLEILRTFALPRLIYTADLGMVGRAELCECDRVIRTCVKKWFHLQPSVADGLLYSSRVDGGLGLVRLSAHIPTIQLRRISRLYHSEDECTKAMAKAAIPWREVRSLWSLATGVKANDATTTSPGSFADLDLDQASTAAWRDREFEGWCTLRSQGVGVASFRGDKVSNNWLQDPVFTGLRGSELILGLQLRTNMLPTLSTVGRFAGRQAQCRLCGMARETVRHLVGCCRVLKPNRMRNHNKICGLLAMEGRRLGWTVWQERRLRTDEGQVGVPDLVMVKGDRALILDVTIQFETSVARLGEAAEEKKKKYTPFVSAIMRLCPGVTKVSVRGFPMGARGKWYGGNDRVLELVGASKTRIKYFSRMLSRRALLQTTDLCRAFRALARRE
;
A
#
# COMPACT_ATOMS: atom_id res chain seq x y z
N PHE A 1 -14.72 -29.90 -12.43
CA PHE A 1 -13.51 -29.10 -12.64
C PHE A 1 -12.40 -30.06 -13.01
N ALA A 2 -11.93 -30.06 -14.27
CA ALA A 2 -11.17 -31.19 -14.80
C ALA A 2 -11.90 -32.53 -14.56
N ASP A 3 -11.31 -33.45 -13.79
CA ASP A 3 -11.86 -34.75 -13.42
C ASP A 3 -12.81 -34.71 -12.21
N ASP A 4 -12.80 -33.66 -11.40
CA ASP A 4 -13.71 -33.50 -10.27
C ASP A 4 -15.16 -33.27 -10.76
N LEU A 5 -16.05 -34.24 -10.55
CA LEU A 5 -17.46 -34.19 -10.92
C LEU A 5 -18.35 -34.14 -9.67
N VAL A 6 -19.42 -33.34 -9.72
CA VAL A 6 -20.48 -33.33 -8.71
C VAL A 6 -21.78 -33.74 -9.37
N LEU A 7 -22.41 -34.76 -8.82
CA LEU A 7 -23.74 -35.22 -9.22
C LEU A 7 -24.76 -34.72 -8.19
N LEU A 8 -25.93 -34.29 -8.67
CA LEU A 8 -27.05 -33.86 -7.84
C LEU A 8 -28.30 -34.62 -8.28
N SER A 9 -29.11 -35.00 -7.31
CA SER A 9 -30.41 -35.63 -7.50
C SER A 9 -31.35 -35.20 -6.39
N ASP A 10 -32.64 -35.11 -6.69
CA ASP A 10 -33.71 -34.81 -5.73
C ASP A 10 -34.17 -36.05 -4.94
N SER A 11 -33.72 -37.24 -5.33
CA SER A 11 -34.14 -38.53 -4.81
C SER A 11 -33.00 -39.53 -4.81
N TRP A 12 -33.10 -40.54 -3.93
CA TRP A 12 -32.12 -41.63 -3.86
C TRP A 12 -32.08 -42.42 -5.17
N ASP A 13 -33.24 -42.79 -5.73
CA ASP A 13 -33.33 -43.51 -7.01
C ASP A 13 -32.78 -42.70 -8.19
N GLY A 14 -32.99 -41.38 -8.18
CA GLY A 14 -32.43 -40.49 -9.18
C GLY A 14 -30.90 -40.46 -9.14
N MET A 15 -30.30 -40.51 -7.95
CA MET A 15 -28.84 -40.58 -7.81
C MET A 15 -28.32 -41.92 -8.33
N SER A 16 -28.99 -43.03 -8.00
CA SER A 16 -28.65 -44.35 -8.53
C SER A 16 -28.68 -44.38 -10.07
N ARG A 17 -29.67 -43.74 -10.70
CA ARG A 17 -29.71 -43.56 -12.16
C ARG A 17 -28.55 -42.71 -12.68
N ASN A 18 -28.23 -41.59 -12.03
CA ASN A 18 -27.12 -40.73 -12.43
C ASN A 18 -25.77 -41.45 -12.34
N LEU A 19 -25.56 -42.27 -11.31
CA LEU A 19 -24.36 -43.10 -11.18
C LEU A 19 -24.26 -44.14 -12.29
N ALA A 20 -25.36 -44.81 -12.65
CA ALA A 20 -25.39 -45.74 -13.78
C ALA A 20 -25.07 -45.07 -15.12
N VAL A 21 -25.53 -43.83 -15.33
CA VAL A 21 -25.17 -43.02 -16.51
C VAL A 21 -23.68 -42.70 -16.51
N LEU A 22 -23.11 -42.33 -15.35
CA LEU A 22 -21.68 -42.07 -15.20
C LEU A 22 -20.84 -43.32 -15.52
N GLU A 23 -21.22 -44.49 -15.00
CA GLU A 23 -20.56 -45.76 -15.30
C GLU A 23 -20.58 -46.06 -16.80
N LYS A 24 -21.76 -45.93 -17.42
CA LYS A 24 -21.89 -46.17 -18.86
C LYS A 24 -21.03 -45.22 -19.68
N PHE A 25 -20.96 -43.95 -19.28
CA PHE A 25 -20.09 -42.97 -19.92
C PHE A 25 -18.61 -43.34 -19.77
N CYS A 26 -18.19 -43.77 -18.58
CA CYS A 26 -16.82 -44.22 -18.33
C CYS A 26 -16.46 -45.45 -19.20
N ASP A 27 -17.35 -46.43 -19.29
CA ASP A 27 -17.17 -47.61 -20.14
C ASP A 27 -17.00 -47.24 -21.62
N LEU A 28 -17.80 -46.31 -22.12
CA LEU A 28 -17.76 -45.87 -23.52
C LEU A 28 -16.51 -45.04 -23.86
N THR A 29 -15.94 -44.37 -22.86
CA THR A 29 -14.78 -43.48 -23.04
C THR A 29 -13.45 -44.11 -22.63
N GLY A 30 -13.48 -45.32 -22.06
CA GLY A 30 -12.30 -45.99 -21.51
C GLY A 30 -11.79 -45.36 -20.21
N LEU A 31 -12.58 -44.47 -19.59
CA LEU A 31 -12.28 -43.89 -18.28
C LEU A 31 -12.67 -44.87 -17.17
N LYS A 32 -12.03 -44.74 -16.00
CA LYS A 32 -12.39 -45.49 -14.80
C LYS A 32 -12.58 -44.55 -13.63
N VAL A 33 -13.72 -44.66 -12.95
CA VAL A 33 -13.95 -43.93 -11.72
C VAL A 33 -13.11 -44.56 -10.60
N ASN A 34 -12.68 -43.75 -9.62
CA ASN A 34 -12.03 -44.23 -8.42
C ASN A 34 -12.98 -44.09 -7.23
N PRO A 35 -13.73 -45.15 -6.85
CA PRO A 35 -14.72 -45.09 -5.78
C PRO A 35 -14.17 -44.65 -4.43
N SER A 36 -12.89 -44.91 -4.14
CA SER A 36 -12.27 -44.52 -2.87
C SER A 36 -12.11 -43.00 -2.71
N LYS A 37 -12.23 -42.24 -3.81
CA LYS A 37 -12.23 -40.78 -3.81
C LYS A 37 -13.65 -40.20 -3.92
N CYS A 38 -14.66 -41.03 -4.18
CA CYS A 38 -16.03 -40.62 -4.32
C CYS A 38 -16.69 -40.52 -2.94
N HIS A 39 -17.25 -39.34 -2.67
CA HIS A 39 -17.95 -39.05 -1.43
C HIS A 39 -19.33 -38.51 -1.78
N GLY A 40 -20.33 -38.88 -0.98
CA GLY A 40 -21.71 -38.43 -1.16
C GLY A 40 -22.40 -38.22 0.17
N PHE A 41 -23.60 -37.66 0.14
CA PHE A 41 -24.50 -37.65 1.28
C PHE A 41 -25.93 -37.54 0.78
N TYR A 42 -26.87 -38.14 1.52
CA TYR A 42 -28.29 -38.05 1.24
C TYR A 42 -28.99 -37.25 2.33
N ILE A 43 -29.79 -36.26 1.93
CA ILE A 43 -30.61 -35.46 2.84
C ILE A 43 -32.06 -35.87 2.64
N GLY A 44 -32.61 -36.62 3.59
CA GLY A 44 -34.03 -36.96 3.64
C GLY A 44 -34.83 -35.84 4.33
N VAL A 45 -36.04 -35.57 3.85
CA VAL A 45 -36.97 -34.63 4.50
C VAL A 45 -38.13 -35.43 5.11
N ARG A 46 -38.33 -35.32 6.43
CA ARG A 46 -39.48 -35.89 7.14
C ARG A 46 -40.27 -34.78 7.83
N GLY A 47 -41.29 -34.29 7.14
CA GLY A 47 -42.09 -33.16 7.63
C GLY A 47 -41.25 -31.89 7.77
N ARG A 48 -40.99 -31.44 9.01
CA ARG A 48 -40.14 -30.26 9.31
C ARG A 48 -38.69 -30.62 9.69
N SER A 49 -38.34 -31.91 9.78
CA SER A 49 -36.99 -32.36 10.12
C SER A 49 -36.26 -32.91 8.90
N TYR A 50 -34.93 -32.89 8.99
CA TYR A 50 -34.03 -33.46 7.99
C TYR A 50 -33.29 -34.64 8.61
N THR A 51 -33.12 -35.71 7.84
CA THR A 51 -32.30 -36.88 8.19
C THR A 51 -31.11 -36.95 7.24
N ILE A 52 -29.98 -37.48 7.72
CA ILE A 52 -28.74 -37.60 6.94
C ILE A 52 -28.43 -39.08 6.81
N ASN A 53 -28.25 -39.55 5.57
CA ASN A 53 -27.86 -40.91 5.23
C ASN A 53 -28.76 -42.02 5.81
N GLU A 54 -30.04 -41.75 6.07
CA GLU A 54 -31.05 -42.78 6.37
C GLU A 54 -31.47 -43.51 5.07
N CYS A 55 -30.51 -44.14 4.39
CA CYS A 55 -30.68 -44.86 3.14
C CYS A 55 -29.58 -45.91 2.95
N ASP A 56 -29.79 -46.84 2.03
CA ASP A 56 -28.73 -47.75 1.60
C ASP A 56 -27.61 -46.98 0.89
N GLN A 57 -26.39 -47.48 0.99
CA GLN A 57 -25.24 -46.90 0.30
C GLN A 57 -25.37 -47.10 -1.21
N TRP A 58 -25.08 -46.04 -1.97
CA TRP A 58 -24.98 -46.16 -3.41
C TRP A 58 -23.76 -47.00 -3.79
N MET A 59 -23.90 -47.77 -4.86
CA MET A 59 -22.82 -48.58 -5.43
C MET A 59 -22.28 -47.89 -6.68
N LEU A 60 -20.95 -47.86 -6.82
CA LEU A 60 -20.25 -47.37 -8.00
C LEU A 60 -19.11 -48.33 -8.34
N SER A 61 -19.18 -48.94 -9.53
CA SER A 61 -18.31 -50.02 -9.99
C SER A 61 -18.23 -51.17 -8.97
N ASN A 62 -19.40 -51.59 -8.46
CA ASN A 62 -19.54 -52.60 -7.39
C ASN A 62 -18.83 -52.26 -6.07
N THR A 63 -18.44 -50.99 -5.86
CA THR A 63 -17.86 -50.51 -4.60
C THR A 63 -18.81 -49.53 -3.93
N PRO A 64 -19.09 -49.66 -2.63
CA PRO A 64 -19.94 -48.69 -1.92
C PRO A 64 -19.29 -47.31 -1.89
N VAL A 65 -20.07 -46.28 -2.21
CA VAL A 65 -19.64 -44.87 -2.12
C VAL A 65 -19.60 -44.45 -0.66
N HIS A 66 -18.52 -43.78 -0.26
CA HIS A 66 -18.41 -43.27 1.11
C HIS A 66 -19.42 -42.16 1.37
N LEU A 67 -20.31 -42.35 2.34
CA LEU A 67 -21.28 -41.34 2.76
C LEU A 67 -20.71 -40.48 3.89
N ILE A 68 -20.72 -39.16 3.69
CA ILE A 68 -20.22 -38.20 4.68
C ILE A 68 -21.25 -38.10 5.82
N GLU A 69 -20.80 -38.37 7.04
CA GLU A 69 -21.62 -38.28 8.24
C GLU A 69 -21.99 -36.83 8.62
N ALA A 70 -22.96 -36.68 9.52
CA ALA A 70 -23.50 -35.37 9.91
C ALA A 70 -22.46 -34.42 10.52
N ASP A 71 -21.46 -34.96 11.21
CA ASP A 71 -20.33 -34.25 11.81
C ASP A 71 -19.06 -34.27 10.94
N GLY A 72 -19.03 -35.10 9.90
CA GLY A 72 -17.95 -35.22 8.94
C GLY A 72 -17.91 -34.09 7.90
N SER A 73 -16.83 -34.01 7.14
CA SER A 73 -16.74 -33.12 5.99
C SER A 73 -15.74 -33.65 4.98
N GLU A 74 -15.97 -33.36 3.69
CA GLU A 74 -15.02 -33.70 2.62
C GLU A 74 -14.51 -32.46 1.90
N LYS A 75 -13.26 -32.52 1.44
CA LYS A 75 -12.62 -31.44 0.73
C LYS A 75 -12.99 -31.46 -0.75
N TYR A 76 -13.67 -30.41 -1.21
CA TYR A 76 -13.97 -30.19 -2.62
C TYR A 76 -13.46 -28.83 -3.07
N LEU A 77 -12.66 -28.81 -4.15
CA LEU A 77 -12.02 -27.61 -4.71
C LEU A 77 -11.30 -26.72 -3.69
N GLY A 78 -10.80 -27.29 -2.59
CA GLY A 78 -10.06 -26.54 -1.56
C GLY A 78 -10.90 -26.01 -0.40
N VAL A 79 -12.21 -26.26 -0.37
CA VAL A 79 -13.09 -25.99 0.78
C VAL A 79 -13.66 -27.28 1.37
N GLN A 80 -14.05 -27.23 2.64
CA GLN A 80 -14.65 -28.37 3.33
C GLN A 80 -16.17 -28.28 3.21
N ILE A 81 -16.82 -29.34 2.75
CA ILE A 81 -18.28 -29.45 2.60
C ILE A 81 -18.81 -30.41 3.64
N ASN A 82 -19.82 -29.96 4.39
CA ASN A 82 -20.56 -30.76 5.35
C ASN A 82 -22.04 -30.86 4.93
N PRO A 83 -22.69 -32.03 5.06
CA PRO A 83 -24.08 -32.23 4.65
C PRO A 83 -25.09 -31.27 5.30
N LYS A 84 -24.86 -30.89 6.56
CA LYS A 84 -25.80 -30.06 7.35
C LYS A 84 -25.48 -28.57 7.29
N ARG A 85 -24.19 -28.24 7.30
CA ARG A 85 -23.67 -26.87 7.44
C ARG A 85 -23.24 -26.26 6.11
N GLY A 86 -23.20 -27.06 5.04
CA GLY A 86 -22.68 -26.64 3.74
C GLY A 86 -21.16 -26.40 3.80
N ILE A 87 -20.71 -25.30 3.19
CA ILE A 87 -19.29 -24.93 3.21
C ILE A 87 -18.87 -24.52 4.62
N LEU A 88 -17.93 -25.26 5.21
CA LEU A 88 -17.41 -24.98 6.54
C LEU A 88 -16.50 -23.75 6.52
N LYS A 89 -16.61 -22.94 7.58
CA LYS A 89 -15.72 -21.81 7.83
C LYS A 89 -14.30 -22.32 8.05
N PRO A 90 -13.30 -21.83 7.29
CA PRO A 90 -11.91 -22.21 7.54
C PRO A 90 -11.44 -21.64 8.87
N GLN A 91 -10.55 -22.35 9.56
CA GLN A 91 -9.84 -21.82 10.72
C GLN A 91 -8.74 -20.86 10.22
N LEU A 92 -9.08 -19.59 10.06
CA LEU A 92 -8.21 -18.61 9.40
C LEU A 92 -7.10 -18.14 10.35
N LEU A 93 -7.47 -17.83 11.59
CA LEU A 93 -6.54 -17.28 12.58
C LEU A 93 -5.35 -18.22 12.89
N PRO A 94 -5.54 -19.55 13.10
CA PRO A 94 -4.43 -20.47 13.27
C PRO A 94 -3.49 -20.51 12.05
N GLN A 95 -4.02 -20.50 10.82
CA GLN A 95 -3.22 -20.48 9.60
C GLN A 95 -2.40 -19.19 9.48
N VAL A 96 -3.01 -18.04 9.79
CA VAL A 96 -2.31 -16.74 9.82
C VAL A 96 -1.17 -16.76 10.82
N ARG A 97 -1.39 -17.33 12.02
CA ARG A 97 -0.36 -17.45 13.06
C ARG A 97 0.80 -18.34 12.59
N ASP A 98 0.51 -19.51 12.01
CA ASP A 98 1.54 -20.40 11.44
C ASP A 98 2.37 -19.69 10.37
N PHE A 99 1.71 -19.06 9.40
CA PHE A 99 2.41 -18.35 8.33
C PHE A 99 3.31 -17.24 8.88
N ILE A 100 2.81 -16.44 9.81
CA ILE A 100 3.57 -15.36 10.43
C ILE A 100 4.75 -15.92 11.23
N GLU A 101 4.56 -17.00 11.97
CA GLU A 101 5.61 -17.61 12.77
C GLU A 101 6.74 -18.14 11.89
N ARG A 102 6.41 -18.89 10.83
CA ARG A 102 7.38 -19.43 9.86
C ARG A 102 8.16 -18.31 9.16
N ILE A 103 7.47 -17.27 8.69
CA ILE A 103 8.13 -16.11 8.06
C ILE A 103 8.98 -15.35 9.09
N SER A 104 8.54 -15.25 10.35
CA SER A 104 9.27 -14.56 11.40
C SER A 104 10.58 -15.26 11.75
N ARG A 105 10.58 -16.60 11.79
CA ARG A 105 11.77 -17.44 12.08
C ARG A 105 12.78 -17.45 10.94
N ALA A 106 12.34 -17.24 9.70
CA ALA A 106 13.23 -17.21 8.55
C ALA A 106 14.28 -16.09 8.67
N CYS A 107 15.54 -16.41 8.33
CA CYS A 107 16.67 -15.47 8.33
C CYS A 107 16.61 -14.53 7.12
N LEU A 108 15.59 -13.67 7.10
CA LEU A 108 15.27 -12.77 6.00
C LEU A 108 15.23 -11.31 6.47
N LYS A 109 15.53 -10.38 5.55
CA LYS A 109 15.35 -8.95 5.79
C LYS A 109 13.86 -8.61 5.96
N SER A 110 13.54 -7.57 6.71
CA SER A 110 12.16 -7.14 6.98
C SER A 110 11.33 -6.92 5.71
N SER A 111 11.94 -6.37 4.66
CA SER A 111 11.29 -6.19 3.36
C SER A 111 10.97 -7.50 2.65
N GLN A 112 11.85 -8.49 2.74
CA GLN A 112 11.64 -9.82 2.16
C GLN A 112 10.53 -10.57 2.90
N LYS A 113 10.50 -10.47 4.24
CA LYS A 113 9.40 -11.02 5.06
C LYS A 113 8.05 -10.44 4.65
N LEU A 114 7.98 -9.11 4.47
CA LEU A 114 6.78 -8.43 4.00
C LEU A 114 6.39 -8.88 2.58
N GLU A 115 7.36 -9.01 1.67
CA GLU A 115 7.10 -9.43 0.30
C GLU A 115 6.53 -10.85 0.26
N ILE A 116 7.10 -11.79 1.04
CA ILE A 116 6.57 -13.16 1.13
C ILE A 116 5.15 -13.16 1.70
N LEU A 117 4.93 -12.42 2.79
CA LEU A 117 3.64 -12.33 3.44
C LEU A 117 2.57 -11.81 2.45
N ARG A 118 2.87 -10.71 1.77
CA ARG A 118 1.94 -10.03 0.86
C ARG A 118 1.69 -10.82 -0.42
N THR A 119 2.73 -11.38 -1.03
CA THR A 119 2.67 -11.93 -2.39
C THR A 119 2.31 -13.42 -2.40
N PHE A 120 2.60 -14.16 -1.32
CA PHE A 120 2.35 -15.60 -1.27
C PHE A 120 1.49 -16.04 -0.09
N ALA A 121 1.76 -15.58 1.13
CA ALA A 121 1.07 -16.12 2.31
C ALA A 121 -0.39 -15.66 2.41
N LEU A 122 -0.65 -14.34 2.34
CA LEU A 122 -2.02 -13.82 2.43
C LEU A 122 -2.90 -14.23 1.25
N PRO A 123 -2.42 -14.24 -0.02
CA PRO A 123 -3.24 -14.70 -1.15
C PRO A 123 -3.77 -16.13 -1.01
N ARG A 124 -3.03 -17.05 -0.36
CA ARG A 124 -3.47 -18.43 -0.10
C ARG A 124 -4.71 -18.51 0.78
N LEU A 125 -4.97 -17.49 1.59
CA LEU A 125 -6.10 -17.42 2.51
C LEU A 125 -7.35 -16.84 1.85
N ILE A 126 -7.18 -16.10 0.74
CA ILE A 126 -8.27 -15.31 0.13
C ILE A 126 -9.38 -16.22 -0.37
N TYR A 127 -9.03 -17.27 -1.12
CA TYR A 127 -10.00 -18.18 -1.74
C TYR A 127 -10.86 -18.90 -0.70
N THR A 128 -10.25 -19.49 0.33
CA THR A 128 -10.97 -20.23 1.36
C THR A 128 -11.78 -19.30 2.26
N ALA A 129 -11.27 -18.10 2.57
CA ALA A 129 -12.00 -17.12 3.36
C ALA A 129 -13.21 -16.52 2.61
N ASP A 130 -13.07 -16.33 1.30
CA ASP A 130 -14.14 -15.88 0.41
C ASP A 130 -15.28 -16.91 0.37
N LEU A 131 -14.97 -18.18 0.06
CA LEU A 131 -15.99 -19.23 -0.06
C LEU A 131 -16.58 -19.65 1.28
N GLY A 132 -15.77 -19.69 2.34
CA GLY A 132 -16.23 -20.04 3.69
C GLY A 132 -16.99 -18.92 4.40
N MET A 133 -17.26 -17.78 3.77
CA MET A 133 -18.02 -16.66 4.35
C MET A 133 -17.51 -16.24 5.74
N VAL A 134 -16.18 -16.10 5.88
CA VAL A 134 -15.54 -15.79 7.17
C VAL A 134 -16.03 -14.44 7.71
N GLY A 135 -16.38 -14.43 9.01
CA GLY A 135 -16.96 -13.27 9.66
C GLY A 135 -15.97 -12.15 9.98
N ARG A 136 -16.48 -10.92 10.12
CA ARG A 136 -15.69 -9.72 10.40
C ARG A 136 -14.78 -9.85 11.63
N ALA A 137 -15.26 -10.44 12.72
CA ALA A 137 -14.51 -10.53 13.98
C ALA A 137 -13.19 -11.31 13.80
N GLU A 138 -13.24 -12.46 13.13
CA GLU A 138 -12.06 -13.26 12.84
C GLU A 138 -11.12 -12.56 11.86
N LEU A 139 -11.65 -11.92 10.81
CA LEU A 139 -10.85 -11.14 9.86
C LEU A 139 -10.10 -9.97 10.54
N CYS A 140 -10.79 -9.23 11.42
CA CYS A 140 -10.19 -8.15 12.20
C CYS A 140 -9.10 -8.65 13.14
N GLU A 141 -9.28 -9.82 13.74
CA GLU A 141 -8.28 -10.43 14.62
C GLU A 141 -7.05 -10.89 13.81
N CYS A 142 -7.25 -11.48 12.62
CA CYS A 142 -6.16 -11.78 11.70
C CYS A 142 -5.37 -10.52 11.32
N ASP A 143 -6.07 -9.44 10.94
CA ASP A 143 -5.45 -8.16 10.61
C ASP A 143 -4.64 -7.60 11.80
N ARG A 144 -5.13 -7.77 13.04
CA ARG A 144 -4.42 -7.36 14.26
C ARG A 144 -3.12 -8.13 14.43
N VAL A 145 -3.12 -9.46 14.28
CA VAL A 145 -1.91 -10.28 14.37
C VAL A 145 -0.92 -9.90 13.27
N ILE A 146 -1.41 -9.78 12.03
CA ILE A 146 -0.62 -9.39 10.86
C ILE A 146 0.07 -8.03 11.09
N ARG A 147 -0.70 -6.97 11.38
CA ARG A 147 -0.13 -5.61 11.52
C ARG A 147 0.83 -5.50 12.69
N THR A 148 0.55 -6.19 13.80
CA THR A 148 1.44 -6.21 14.97
C THR A 148 2.78 -6.83 14.60
N CYS A 149 2.76 -7.96 13.89
CA CYS A 149 3.99 -8.64 13.49
C CYS A 149 4.77 -7.86 12.42
N VAL A 150 4.11 -7.30 11.41
CA VAL A 150 4.76 -6.47 10.40
C VAL A 150 5.42 -5.24 11.04
N LYS A 151 4.74 -4.54 11.95
CA LYS A 151 5.36 -3.41 12.70
C LYS A 151 6.61 -3.88 13.47
N LYS A 152 6.57 -5.07 14.09
CA LYS A 152 7.72 -5.67 14.79
C LYS A 152 8.88 -5.97 13.83
N TRP A 153 8.63 -6.57 12.66
CA TRP A 153 9.68 -6.86 11.67
C TRP A 153 10.43 -5.60 11.22
N PHE A 154 9.75 -4.47 11.09
CA PHE A 154 10.36 -3.19 10.71
C PHE A 154 10.84 -2.35 11.91
N HIS A 155 10.80 -2.87 13.14
CA HIS A 155 11.14 -2.12 14.36
C HIS A 155 10.38 -0.79 14.47
N LEU A 156 9.11 -0.80 14.06
CA LEU A 156 8.21 0.34 14.12
C LEU A 156 7.48 0.36 15.48
N GLN A 157 7.13 1.57 15.93
CA GLN A 157 6.30 1.74 17.12
C GLN A 157 4.92 1.10 16.90
N PRO A 158 4.31 0.43 17.90
CA PRO A 158 2.98 -0.17 17.77
C PRO A 158 1.90 0.83 17.32
N SER A 159 2.06 2.10 17.71
CA SER A 159 1.17 3.22 17.39
C SER A 159 1.35 3.79 15.98
N VAL A 160 2.27 3.28 15.16
CA VAL A 160 2.40 3.67 13.75
C VAL A 160 1.06 3.48 13.03
N ALA A 161 0.67 4.46 12.21
CA ALA A 161 -0.59 4.47 11.48
C ALA A 161 -0.75 3.23 10.60
N ASP A 162 -1.94 2.61 10.67
CA ASP A 162 -2.25 1.42 9.87
C ASP A 162 -2.29 1.74 8.37
N GLY A 163 -2.61 2.98 7.99
CA GLY A 163 -2.54 3.45 6.61
C GLY A 163 -1.14 3.35 5.99
N LEU A 164 -0.05 3.39 6.77
CA LEU A 164 1.29 3.08 6.24
C LEU A 164 1.35 1.65 5.70
N LEU A 165 0.73 0.70 6.40
CA LEU A 165 0.78 -0.72 6.05
C LEU A 165 -0.14 -1.01 4.86
N TYR A 166 -1.35 -0.46 4.89
CA TYR A 166 -2.45 -0.84 4.01
C TYR A 166 -2.63 0.04 2.77
N SER A 167 -2.19 1.30 2.78
CA SER A 167 -2.26 2.15 1.58
C SER A 167 -1.42 1.58 0.45
N SER A 168 -1.74 1.93 -0.79
CA SER A 168 -1.00 1.47 -1.96
C SER A 168 0.46 1.95 -1.92
N ARG A 169 1.37 1.22 -2.59
CA ARG A 169 2.77 1.69 -2.76
C ARG A 169 2.86 2.96 -3.59
N VAL A 170 1.90 3.19 -4.50
CA VAL A 170 1.85 4.38 -5.36
C VAL A 170 1.49 5.62 -4.54
N ASP A 171 0.76 5.45 -3.44
CA ASP A 171 0.38 6.54 -2.52
C ASP A 171 1.32 6.66 -1.30
N GLY A 172 2.34 5.81 -1.22
CA GLY A 172 3.37 5.90 -0.18
C GLY A 172 3.19 4.95 1.00
N GLY A 173 2.30 3.96 0.90
CA GLY A 173 2.16 2.84 1.83
C GLY A 173 2.97 1.60 1.43
N LEU A 174 2.82 0.52 2.19
CA LEU A 174 3.50 -0.76 1.97
C LEU A 174 2.70 -1.75 1.09
N GLY A 175 1.41 -1.48 0.88
CA GLY A 175 0.55 -2.26 -0.01
C GLY A 175 0.08 -3.59 0.58
N LEU A 176 0.10 -3.78 1.90
CA LEU A 176 -0.44 -4.97 2.55
C LEU A 176 -1.95 -5.06 2.33
N VAL A 177 -2.49 -6.28 2.23
CA VAL A 177 -3.95 -6.48 2.17
C VAL A 177 -4.53 -6.45 3.58
N ARG A 178 -5.65 -5.76 3.75
CA ARG A 178 -6.45 -5.80 4.98
C ARG A 178 -7.58 -6.80 4.78
N LEU A 179 -7.51 -7.96 5.44
CA LEU A 179 -8.45 -9.06 5.25
C LEU A 179 -9.89 -8.64 5.57
N SER A 180 -10.08 -7.85 6.64
CA SER A 180 -11.40 -7.34 7.05
C SER A 180 -12.04 -6.37 6.06
N ALA A 181 -11.28 -5.79 5.12
CA ALA A 181 -11.80 -4.96 4.04
C ALA A 181 -11.88 -5.71 2.71
N HIS A 182 -10.87 -6.54 2.42
CA HIS A 182 -10.73 -7.22 1.14
C HIS A 182 -11.67 -8.43 1.00
N ILE A 183 -11.83 -9.26 2.03
CA ILE A 183 -12.68 -10.46 1.96
C ILE A 183 -14.16 -10.11 1.74
N PRO A 184 -14.78 -9.16 2.48
CA PRO A 184 -16.17 -8.76 2.20
C PRO A 184 -16.33 -8.16 0.80
N THR A 185 -15.31 -7.43 0.31
CA THR A 185 -15.29 -6.85 -1.03
C THR A 185 -15.38 -7.91 -2.13
N ILE A 186 -14.57 -8.96 -2.05
CA ILE A 186 -14.58 -10.04 -3.05
C ILE A 186 -15.83 -10.92 -2.93
N GLN A 187 -16.32 -11.17 -1.71
CA GLN A 187 -17.57 -11.90 -1.46
C GLN A 187 -18.73 -11.17 -2.14
N LEU A 188 -18.86 -9.86 -1.89
CA LEU A 188 -19.92 -9.05 -2.51
C LEU A 188 -19.85 -9.09 -4.03
N ARG A 189 -18.66 -8.93 -4.61
CA ARG A 189 -18.47 -8.97 -6.07
C ARG A 189 -18.76 -10.34 -6.68
N ARG A 190 -18.38 -11.42 -6.00
CA ARG A 190 -18.73 -12.79 -6.41
C ARG A 190 -20.24 -12.98 -6.38
N ILE A 191 -20.91 -12.59 -5.30
CA ILE A 191 -22.36 -12.71 -5.17
C ILE A 191 -23.06 -11.87 -6.24
N SER A 192 -22.61 -10.64 -6.48
CA SER A 192 -23.18 -9.80 -7.55
C SER A 192 -23.05 -10.46 -8.92
N ARG A 193 -21.92 -11.11 -9.23
CA ARG A 193 -21.77 -11.89 -10.47
C ARG A 193 -22.74 -13.07 -10.58
N LEU A 194 -23.00 -13.78 -9.48
CA LEU A 194 -23.99 -14.87 -9.47
C LEU A 194 -25.41 -14.35 -9.70
N TYR A 195 -25.74 -13.19 -9.12
CA TYR A 195 -27.03 -12.52 -9.29
C TYR A 195 -27.29 -12.00 -10.71
N HIS A 196 -26.23 -11.66 -11.43
CA HIS A 196 -26.26 -11.18 -12.80
C HIS A 196 -25.71 -12.21 -13.79
N SER A 197 -25.73 -13.50 -13.41
CA SER A 197 -25.32 -14.59 -14.30
C SER A 197 -26.22 -14.63 -15.54
N GLU A 198 -25.63 -14.96 -16.69
CA GLU A 198 -26.38 -15.22 -17.92
C GLU A 198 -27.19 -16.53 -17.81
N ASP A 199 -26.71 -17.48 -17.00
CA ASP A 199 -27.42 -18.72 -16.69
C ASP A 199 -28.57 -18.47 -15.68
N GLU A 200 -29.80 -18.73 -16.11
CA GLU A 200 -31.02 -18.50 -15.31
C GLU A 200 -31.09 -19.41 -14.07
N CYS A 201 -30.57 -20.64 -14.16
CA CYS A 201 -30.54 -21.56 -13.02
C CYS A 201 -29.66 -21.01 -11.90
N THR A 202 -28.43 -20.62 -12.23
CA THR A 202 -27.48 -19.98 -11.30
C THR A 202 -28.06 -18.72 -10.69
N LYS A 203 -28.72 -17.87 -11.49
CA LYS A 203 -29.36 -16.64 -11.05
C LYS A 203 -30.50 -16.92 -10.05
N ALA A 204 -31.37 -17.88 -10.35
CA ALA A 204 -32.46 -18.29 -9.47
C ALA A 204 -31.93 -18.89 -8.16
N MET A 205 -30.93 -19.78 -8.24
CA MET A 205 -30.27 -20.37 -7.07
C MET A 205 -29.61 -19.32 -6.19
N ALA A 206 -28.89 -18.36 -6.77
CA ALA A 206 -28.23 -17.29 -6.01
C ALA A 206 -29.25 -16.43 -5.26
N LYS A 207 -30.36 -16.06 -5.92
CA LYS A 207 -31.47 -15.31 -5.33
C LYS A 207 -32.15 -16.04 -4.18
N ALA A 208 -32.32 -17.36 -4.29
CA ALA A 208 -32.91 -18.20 -3.26
C ALA A 208 -31.95 -18.45 -2.08
N ALA A 209 -30.67 -18.67 -2.37
CA ALA A 209 -29.68 -19.06 -1.36
C ALA A 209 -29.12 -17.89 -0.54
N ILE A 210 -29.12 -16.67 -1.08
CA ILE A 210 -28.45 -15.51 -0.45
C ILE A 210 -29.44 -14.37 -0.22
N PRO A 211 -30.10 -14.27 0.94
CA PRO A 211 -31.06 -13.21 1.19
C PRO A 211 -30.45 -11.80 1.06
N TRP A 212 -31.23 -10.83 0.53
CA TRP A 212 -30.77 -9.44 0.35
C TRP A 212 -30.15 -8.81 1.61
N ARG A 213 -30.67 -9.15 2.79
CA ARG A 213 -30.13 -8.68 4.09
C ARG A 213 -28.63 -9.00 4.26
N GLU A 214 -28.17 -10.14 3.75
CA GLU A 214 -26.78 -10.58 3.84
C GLU A 214 -25.90 -9.80 2.88
N VAL A 215 -26.39 -9.56 1.66
CA VAL A 215 -25.71 -8.72 0.68
C VAL A 215 -25.58 -7.28 1.18
N ARG A 216 -26.64 -6.72 1.76
CA ARG A 216 -26.60 -5.39 2.39
C ARG A 216 -25.58 -5.34 3.52
N SER A 217 -25.54 -6.37 4.38
CA SER A 217 -24.54 -6.47 5.46
C SER A 217 -23.11 -6.52 4.91
N LEU A 218 -22.86 -7.34 3.88
CA LEU A 218 -21.56 -7.43 3.20
C LEU A 218 -21.16 -6.11 2.54
N TRP A 219 -22.11 -5.41 1.92
CA TRP A 219 -21.87 -4.09 1.35
C TRP A 219 -21.41 -3.10 2.42
N SER A 220 -22.11 -3.00 3.55
CA SER A 220 -21.70 -2.14 4.67
C SER A 220 -20.30 -2.50 5.21
N LEU A 221 -19.96 -3.79 5.24
CA LEU A 221 -18.62 -4.24 5.64
C LEU A 221 -17.55 -3.86 4.61
N ALA A 222 -17.84 -4.01 3.32
CA ALA A 222 -16.90 -3.71 2.24
C ALA A 222 -16.64 -2.20 2.09
N THR A 223 -17.69 -1.38 2.18
CA THR A 223 -17.60 0.09 2.04
C THR A 223 -17.19 0.79 3.33
N GLY A 224 -17.47 0.18 4.49
CA GLY A 224 -17.27 0.80 5.79
C GLY A 224 -18.37 1.82 6.16
N VAL A 225 -19.40 1.95 5.31
CA VAL A 225 -20.55 2.83 5.54
C VAL A 225 -21.39 2.24 6.67
N LYS A 226 -21.61 3.05 7.72
CA LYS A 226 -22.56 2.72 8.78
C LYS A 226 -23.95 3.17 8.33
N ALA A 227 -25.00 2.44 8.70
CA ALA A 227 -26.39 2.75 8.34
C ALA A 227 -26.88 4.16 8.75
N ASN A 228 -26.17 4.86 9.65
CA ASN A 228 -26.53 6.19 10.15
C ASN A 228 -25.70 7.34 9.52
N ASP A 229 -24.91 7.07 8.47
CA ASP A 229 -24.11 8.12 7.83
C ASP A 229 -25.01 8.93 6.86
N ALA A 230 -25.34 10.18 7.23
CA ALA A 230 -26.32 11.02 6.53
C ALA A 230 -25.97 11.36 5.07
N THR A 231 -24.75 11.02 4.63
CA THR A 231 -24.22 11.33 3.29
C THR A 231 -24.19 10.13 2.35
N THR A 232 -24.45 8.90 2.82
CA THR A 232 -24.42 7.70 1.99
C THR A 232 -25.68 6.86 2.18
N THR A 233 -26.57 6.88 1.19
CA THR A 233 -27.78 6.06 1.20
C THR A 233 -27.38 4.58 1.13
N SER A 234 -27.82 3.78 2.11
CA SER A 234 -27.64 2.34 2.02
C SER A 234 -28.44 1.81 0.81
N PRO A 235 -27.89 0.86 0.02
CA PRO A 235 -28.58 0.29 -1.12
C PRO A 235 -29.94 -0.27 -0.72
N GLY A 236 -30.99 0.09 -1.46
CA GLY A 236 -32.34 -0.45 -1.27
C GLY A 236 -32.51 -1.82 -1.91
N SER A 237 -31.82 -2.03 -3.03
CA SER A 237 -31.84 -3.24 -3.86
C SER A 237 -30.46 -3.54 -4.48
N PHE A 238 -30.34 -4.68 -5.16
CA PHE A 238 -29.12 -5.06 -5.89
C PHE A 238 -28.76 -4.07 -7.00
N ALA A 239 -29.74 -3.43 -7.64
CA ALA A 239 -29.51 -2.46 -8.71
C ALA A 239 -28.81 -1.19 -8.19
N ASP A 240 -28.94 -0.90 -6.89
CA ASP A 240 -28.36 0.27 -6.23
C ASP A 240 -26.92 0.01 -5.73
N LEU A 241 -26.38 -1.20 -5.95
CA LEU A 241 -25.03 -1.55 -5.51
C LEU A 241 -23.96 -0.88 -6.38
N ASP A 242 -23.37 0.20 -5.87
CA ASP A 242 -22.13 0.74 -6.40
C ASP A 242 -20.94 -0.18 -6.01
N LEU A 243 -20.57 -1.07 -6.93
CA LEU A 243 -19.44 -1.99 -6.76
C LEU A 243 -18.06 -1.31 -6.87
N ASP A 244 -17.98 -0.05 -7.32
CA ASP A 244 -16.72 0.68 -7.35
C ASP A 244 -16.33 1.16 -5.94
N GLN A 245 -17.31 1.49 -5.11
CA GLN A 245 -17.11 1.76 -3.68
C GLN A 245 -16.68 0.52 -2.88
N ALA A 246 -17.13 -0.65 -3.33
CA ALA A 246 -16.73 -1.97 -2.83
C ALA A 246 -15.63 -2.58 -3.72
N SER A 247 -14.50 -1.87 -3.82
CA SER A 247 -13.35 -2.29 -4.60
C SER A 247 -12.06 -2.28 -3.79
N THR A 248 -11.03 -2.96 -4.30
CA THR A 248 -9.70 -2.94 -3.67
C THR A 248 -9.06 -1.55 -3.70
N ALA A 249 -9.31 -0.77 -4.76
CA ALA A 249 -8.87 0.61 -4.83
C ALA A 249 -9.57 1.47 -3.77
N ALA A 250 -10.90 1.37 -3.69
CA ALA A 250 -11.71 2.20 -2.79
C ALA A 250 -11.37 2.00 -1.31
N TRP A 251 -11.20 0.76 -0.82
CA TRP A 251 -10.81 0.60 0.59
C TRP A 251 -9.37 1.05 0.85
N ARG A 252 -8.45 0.92 -0.12
CA ARG A 252 -7.08 1.46 0.02
C ARG A 252 -7.07 2.98 0.02
N ASP A 253 -7.93 3.61 -0.77
CA ASP A 253 -8.11 5.07 -0.76
C ASP A 253 -8.63 5.52 0.61
N ARG A 254 -9.61 4.82 1.19
CA ARG A 254 -10.08 5.10 2.57
C ARG A 254 -8.97 4.97 3.62
N GLU A 255 -8.09 3.97 3.50
CA GLU A 255 -6.91 3.84 4.39
C GLU A 255 -5.93 5.01 4.23
N PHE A 256 -5.74 5.48 3.00
CA PHE A 256 -4.86 6.62 2.71
C PHE A 256 -5.45 7.93 3.24
N GLU A 257 -6.73 8.20 2.97
CA GLU A 257 -7.41 9.39 3.49
C GLU A 257 -7.49 9.38 5.02
N GLY A 258 -7.79 8.22 5.62
CA GLY A 258 -7.73 8.02 7.07
C GLY A 258 -6.35 8.27 7.66
N TRP A 259 -5.27 7.99 6.92
CA TRP A 259 -3.92 8.35 7.33
C TRP A 259 -3.66 9.86 7.23
N CYS A 260 -4.09 10.51 6.15
CA CYS A 260 -3.95 11.95 5.94
C CYS A 260 -4.58 12.79 7.05
N THR A 261 -5.70 12.34 7.63
CA THR A 261 -6.41 13.06 8.71
C THR A 261 -5.69 13.00 10.07
N LEU A 262 -4.69 12.12 10.25
CA LEU A 262 -4.00 11.99 11.52
C LEU A 262 -3.16 13.24 11.85
N ARG A 263 -3.47 13.91 12.96
CA ARG A 263 -2.82 15.17 13.43
C ARG A 263 -1.30 15.17 13.38
N SER A 264 -0.65 14.04 13.70
CA SER A 264 0.81 13.93 13.74
C SER A 264 1.36 13.08 12.58
N GLN A 265 0.80 11.90 12.36
CA GLN A 265 1.35 10.95 11.38
C GLN A 265 0.87 11.21 9.94
N GLY A 266 -0.20 11.97 9.77
CA GLY A 266 -0.79 12.35 8.48
C GLY A 266 -0.19 13.62 7.88
N VAL A 267 0.60 14.39 8.66
CA VAL A 267 1.18 15.66 8.21
C VAL A 267 2.02 15.46 6.96
N GLY A 268 1.55 16.02 5.85
CA GLY A 268 2.23 15.96 4.56
C GLY A 268 2.13 14.64 3.81
N VAL A 269 1.33 13.67 4.27
CA VAL A 269 1.14 12.38 3.59
C VAL A 269 0.45 12.58 2.25
N ALA A 270 -0.54 13.47 2.19
CA ALA A 270 -1.25 13.84 0.95
C ALA A 270 -0.31 14.26 -0.19
N SER A 271 0.84 14.86 0.14
CA SER A 271 1.85 15.26 -0.84
C SER A 271 2.45 14.08 -1.62
N PHE A 272 2.28 12.85 -1.16
CA PHE A 272 2.82 11.65 -1.78
C PHE A 272 1.79 10.81 -2.55
N ARG A 273 0.53 11.24 -2.62
CA ARG A 273 -0.51 10.53 -3.38
C ARG A 273 -0.11 10.42 -4.85
N GLY A 274 -0.26 9.25 -5.45
CA GLY A 274 0.02 9.06 -6.89
C GLY A 274 1.49 9.20 -7.31
N ASP A 275 2.43 9.49 -6.40
CA ASP A 275 3.77 9.96 -6.78
C ASP A 275 4.77 8.81 -6.96
N LYS A 276 4.90 8.36 -8.20
CA LYS A 276 5.81 7.28 -8.61
C LYS A 276 7.30 7.59 -8.44
N VAL A 277 7.71 8.87 -8.39
CA VAL A 277 9.11 9.26 -8.19
C VAL A 277 9.42 9.19 -6.71
N SER A 278 8.61 9.88 -5.90
CA SER A 278 8.82 10.05 -4.47
C SER A 278 8.59 8.78 -3.66
N ASN A 279 7.76 7.86 -4.16
CA ASN A 279 7.48 6.59 -3.50
C ASN A 279 8.32 5.44 -4.06
N ASN A 280 9.24 5.70 -5.01
CA ASN A 280 10.03 4.65 -5.64
C ASN A 280 10.86 3.82 -4.63
N TRP A 281 11.34 4.44 -3.55
CA TRP A 281 12.14 3.78 -2.51
C TRP A 281 11.36 2.74 -1.68
N LEU A 282 10.02 2.70 -1.77
CA LEU A 282 9.17 1.70 -1.12
C LEU A 282 9.07 0.38 -1.92
N GLN A 283 9.65 0.34 -3.11
CA GLN A 283 9.82 -0.90 -3.88
C GLN A 283 10.86 -1.81 -3.22
N ASP A 284 11.20 -2.92 -3.88
CA ASP A 284 12.23 -3.83 -3.37
C ASP A 284 13.52 -3.07 -3.00
N PRO A 285 14.01 -3.16 -1.75
CA PRO A 285 15.25 -2.52 -1.33
C PRO A 285 16.48 -2.93 -2.14
N VAL A 286 16.51 -4.13 -2.71
CA VAL A 286 17.57 -4.58 -3.62
C VAL A 286 17.56 -3.72 -4.88
N PHE A 287 16.39 -3.55 -5.50
CA PHE A 287 16.23 -2.72 -6.69
C PHE A 287 16.53 -1.24 -6.43
N THR A 288 16.11 -0.73 -5.28
CA THR A 288 16.28 0.68 -4.91
C THR A 288 17.65 0.97 -4.28
N GLY A 289 18.44 -0.06 -3.96
CA GLY A 289 19.74 0.05 -3.31
C GLY A 289 19.69 0.64 -1.90
N LEU A 290 18.58 0.46 -1.15
CA LEU A 290 18.48 0.89 0.25
C LEU A 290 18.91 -0.22 1.20
N ARG A 291 19.70 0.12 2.22
CA ARG A 291 19.96 -0.78 3.36
C ARG A 291 18.69 -0.92 4.19
N GLY A 292 18.53 -2.05 4.88
CA GLY A 292 17.35 -2.29 5.74
C GLY A 292 17.15 -1.20 6.81
N SER A 293 18.24 -0.70 7.40
CA SER A 293 18.18 0.40 8.37
C SER A 293 17.76 1.74 7.76
N GLU A 294 18.07 1.99 6.49
CA GLU A 294 17.64 3.18 5.74
C GLU A 294 16.16 3.11 5.43
N LEU A 295 15.69 1.94 5.00
CA LEU A 295 14.27 1.70 4.76
C LEU A 295 13.44 1.95 6.03
N ILE A 296 13.87 1.39 7.18
CA ILE A 296 13.18 1.57 8.46
C ILE A 296 13.15 3.06 8.87
N LEU A 297 14.28 3.76 8.76
CA LEU A 297 14.34 5.20 9.02
C LEU A 297 13.44 5.99 8.06
N GLY A 298 13.40 5.61 6.78
CA GLY A 298 12.50 6.21 5.79
C GLY A 298 11.03 6.02 6.16
N LEU A 299 10.63 4.85 6.64
CA LEU A 299 9.25 4.58 7.09
C LEU A 299 8.90 5.39 8.35
N GLN A 300 9.85 5.51 9.28
CA GLN A 300 9.70 6.36 10.48
C GLN A 300 9.59 7.85 10.12
N LEU A 301 10.36 8.31 9.13
CA LEU A 301 10.26 9.66 8.59
C LEU A 301 8.92 9.88 7.89
N ARG A 302 8.45 8.92 7.09
CA ARG A 302 7.18 9.02 6.36
C ARG A 302 5.98 9.16 7.31
N THR A 303 6.02 8.46 8.44
CA THR A 303 4.95 8.47 9.46
C THR A 303 5.16 9.49 10.56
N ASN A 304 6.24 10.28 10.54
CA ASN A 304 6.63 11.18 11.63
C ASN A 304 6.80 10.47 12.99
N MET A 305 7.18 9.18 12.95
CA MET A 305 7.36 8.31 14.12
C MET A 305 8.84 8.01 14.40
N LEU A 306 9.73 8.92 14.00
CA LEU A 306 11.09 8.92 14.53
C LEU A 306 11.02 9.07 16.06
N PRO A 307 11.85 8.35 16.85
CA PRO A 307 11.89 8.46 18.31
C PRO A 307 12.39 9.83 18.78
N THR A 308 11.53 10.84 18.71
CA THR A 308 11.72 12.16 19.31
C THR A 308 10.95 12.27 20.62
N LEU A 309 11.28 13.23 21.48
CA LEU A 309 10.54 13.49 22.71
C LEU A 309 9.06 13.80 22.44
N SER A 310 8.71 14.42 21.31
CA SER A 310 7.30 14.63 20.94
C SER A 310 6.55 13.36 20.55
N THR A 311 7.26 12.30 20.15
CA THR A 311 6.66 11.01 19.77
C THR A 311 6.62 10.06 20.96
N VAL A 312 7.70 10.00 21.74
CA VAL A 312 7.84 9.13 22.92
C VAL A 312 7.10 9.73 24.14
N GLY A 313 7.14 11.05 24.30
CA GLY A 313 6.51 11.78 25.41
C GLY A 313 5.02 12.09 25.23
N ARG A 314 4.32 11.53 24.21
CA ARG A 314 2.85 11.70 24.12
C ARG A 314 2.10 11.17 25.34
N PHE A 315 2.75 10.33 26.15
CA PHE A 315 2.19 9.70 27.34
C PHE A 315 2.77 10.22 28.67
N ALA A 316 3.74 11.13 28.63
CA ALA A 316 4.37 11.66 29.83
C ALA A 316 4.54 13.16 29.66
N GLY A 317 3.86 13.96 30.48
CA GLY A 317 3.79 15.44 30.44
C GLY A 317 5.12 16.20 30.62
N ARG A 318 6.22 15.67 30.11
CA ARG A 318 7.56 16.27 30.08
C ARG A 318 7.64 17.35 29.00
N GLN A 319 8.42 18.40 29.28
CA GLN A 319 8.77 19.42 28.29
C GLN A 319 9.48 18.76 27.10
N ALA A 320 8.85 18.82 25.92
CA ALA A 320 9.39 18.20 24.71
C ALA A 320 10.36 19.13 23.96
N GLN A 321 11.22 19.87 24.68
CA GLN A 321 12.26 20.70 24.05
C GLN A 321 13.30 19.80 23.33
N CYS A 322 13.90 20.32 22.27
CA CYS A 322 14.91 19.62 21.48
C CYS A 322 16.13 19.34 22.34
N ARG A 323 16.49 18.05 22.51
CA ARG A 323 17.65 17.66 23.32
C ARG A 323 18.92 18.38 22.87
N LEU A 324 19.15 18.40 21.55
CA LEU A 324 20.38 18.98 21.00
C LEU A 324 20.49 20.49 21.14
N CYS A 325 19.41 21.24 20.95
CA CYS A 325 19.51 22.70 20.83
C CYS A 325 18.72 23.50 21.84
N GLY A 326 17.81 22.89 22.62
CA GLY A 326 16.94 23.57 23.60
C GLY A 326 15.89 24.55 23.04
N MET A 327 16.10 25.12 21.85
CA MET A 327 15.34 26.27 21.34
C MET A 327 13.90 26.01 20.87
N ALA A 328 13.51 24.76 20.62
CA ALA A 328 12.20 24.46 20.04
C ALA A 328 11.76 23.04 20.39
N ARG A 329 10.49 22.72 20.11
CA ARG A 329 9.94 21.39 20.37
C ARG A 329 10.60 20.30 19.50
N GLU A 330 11.03 19.19 20.10
CA GLU A 330 11.69 18.07 19.44
C GLU A 330 10.73 17.28 18.55
N THR A 331 10.62 17.71 17.30
CA THR A 331 9.81 17.07 16.26
C THR A 331 10.70 16.73 15.06
N VAL A 332 10.27 15.77 14.24
CA VAL A 332 10.97 15.46 12.98
C VAL A 332 11.13 16.72 12.12
N ARG A 333 10.07 17.53 12.02
CA ARG A 333 10.08 18.82 11.32
C ARG A 333 11.19 19.73 11.84
N HIS A 334 11.31 19.88 13.15
CA HIS A 334 12.37 20.70 13.76
C HIS A 334 13.76 20.15 13.45
N LEU A 335 13.98 18.85 13.68
CA LEU A 335 15.30 18.23 13.48
C LEU A 335 15.79 18.37 12.03
N VAL A 336 14.89 18.13 11.09
CA VAL A 336 15.19 18.08 9.66
C VAL A 336 15.13 19.46 8.99
N GLY A 337 14.45 20.44 9.57
CA GLY A 337 14.29 21.77 8.98
C GLY A 337 15.03 22.91 9.71
N CYS A 338 15.12 22.87 11.04
CA CYS A 338 15.38 24.07 11.84
C CYS A 338 16.50 23.91 12.89
N CYS A 339 16.78 22.70 13.39
CA CYS A 339 17.71 22.48 14.50
C CYS A 339 19.09 23.06 14.21
N ARG A 340 19.60 23.99 15.04
CA ARG A 340 20.87 24.67 14.79
C ARG A 340 22.07 23.72 14.81
N VAL A 341 22.07 22.75 15.73
CA VAL A 341 23.13 21.72 15.85
C VAL A 341 23.22 20.84 14.60
N LEU A 342 22.08 20.53 13.97
CA LEU A 342 22.02 19.70 12.75
C LEU A 342 22.17 20.51 11.45
N LYS A 343 22.46 21.82 11.53
CA LYS A 343 22.69 22.67 10.35
C LYS A 343 23.79 22.12 9.42
N PRO A 344 24.95 21.63 9.91
CA PRO A 344 25.98 21.07 9.03
C PRO A 344 25.47 19.88 8.20
N ASN A 345 24.64 19.01 8.80
CA ASN A 345 24.03 17.88 8.08
C ASN A 345 23.06 18.34 6.98
N ARG A 346 22.24 19.36 7.27
CA ARG A 346 21.34 19.95 6.26
C ARG A 346 22.10 20.61 5.12
N MET A 347 23.17 21.36 5.42
CA MET A 347 24.03 21.96 4.41
C MET A 347 24.73 20.89 3.55
N ARG A 348 25.21 19.80 4.16
CA ARG A 348 25.77 18.68 3.40
C ARG A 348 24.75 18.03 2.46
N ASN A 349 23.48 17.91 2.90
CA ASN A 349 22.40 17.39 2.06
C ASN A 349 22.19 18.31 0.84
N HIS A 350 21.92 19.58 1.12
CA HIS A 350 21.78 20.62 0.12
C HIS A 350 22.94 20.64 -0.90
N ASN A 351 24.19 20.72 -0.43
CA ASN A 351 25.38 20.83 -1.28
C ASN A 351 25.56 19.58 -2.16
N LYS A 352 25.15 18.40 -1.70
CA LYS A 352 25.19 17.20 -2.55
C LYS A 352 24.22 17.31 -3.71
N ILE A 353 23.02 17.82 -3.49
CA ILE A 353 22.03 18.04 -4.54
C ILE A 353 22.52 19.10 -5.54
N CYS A 354 23.08 20.22 -5.04
CA CYS A 354 23.71 21.24 -5.89
C CYS A 354 24.84 20.64 -6.74
N GLY A 355 25.72 19.83 -6.14
CA GLY A 355 26.81 19.17 -6.86
C GLY A 355 26.31 18.20 -7.95
N LEU A 356 25.24 17.44 -7.68
CA LEU A 356 24.63 16.54 -8.67
C LEU A 356 24.01 17.31 -9.84
N LEU A 357 23.30 18.41 -9.55
CA LEU A 357 22.75 19.30 -10.58
C LEU A 357 23.84 19.98 -11.40
N ALA A 358 24.94 20.42 -10.76
CA ALA A 358 26.07 21.01 -11.44
C ALA A 358 26.76 20.02 -12.39
N MET A 359 26.98 18.77 -11.95
CA MET A 359 27.51 17.71 -12.81
C MET A 359 26.58 17.43 -13.99
N GLU A 360 25.27 17.39 -13.77
CA GLU A 360 24.30 17.15 -14.85
C GLU A 360 24.27 18.31 -15.86
N GLY A 361 24.34 19.56 -15.41
CA GLY A 361 24.46 20.73 -16.27
C GLY A 361 25.73 20.69 -17.12
N ARG A 362 26.89 20.43 -16.50
CA ARG A 362 28.18 20.30 -17.21
C ARG A 362 28.14 19.18 -18.26
N ARG A 363 27.57 18.02 -17.92
CA ARG A 363 27.38 16.90 -18.84
C ARG A 363 26.55 17.27 -20.06
N LEU A 364 25.61 18.19 -19.92
CA LEU A 364 24.75 18.70 -21.00
C LEU A 364 25.32 19.95 -21.69
N GLY A 365 26.60 20.26 -21.46
CA GLY A 365 27.33 21.35 -22.12
C GLY A 365 27.03 22.74 -21.56
N TRP A 366 26.59 22.84 -20.30
CA TRP A 366 26.47 24.13 -19.62
C TRP A 366 27.75 24.47 -18.86
N THR A 367 28.17 25.73 -18.93
CA THR A 367 29.14 26.28 -17.99
C THR A 367 28.43 26.53 -16.67
N VAL A 368 28.89 25.91 -15.57
CA VAL A 368 28.20 25.97 -14.27
C VAL A 368 29.07 26.65 -13.22
N TRP A 369 28.60 27.78 -12.71
CA TRP A 369 29.14 28.48 -11.54
C TRP A 369 28.35 28.09 -10.29
N GLN A 370 29.07 27.77 -9.22
CA GLN A 370 28.49 27.40 -7.93
C GLN A 370 28.71 28.54 -6.94
N GLU A 371 27.69 28.88 -6.15
CA GLU A 371 27.74 29.93 -5.12
C GLU A 371 28.34 31.26 -5.65
N ARG A 372 27.99 31.65 -6.88
CA ARG A 372 28.50 32.87 -7.50
C ARG A 372 27.87 34.09 -6.83
N ARG A 373 28.70 34.98 -6.30
CA ARG A 373 28.23 36.26 -5.76
C ARG A 373 27.82 37.19 -6.91
N LEU A 374 26.57 37.62 -6.90
CA LEU A 374 25.97 38.56 -7.83
C LEU A 374 25.61 39.87 -7.09
N ARG A 375 25.66 40.98 -7.82
CA ARG A 375 25.28 42.31 -7.33
C ARG A 375 24.31 42.94 -8.32
N THR A 376 23.16 43.38 -7.82
CA THR A 376 22.22 44.21 -8.61
C THR A 376 22.76 45.62 -8.76
N ASP A 377 22.12 46.41 -9.63
CA ASP A 377 22.46 47.82 -9.83
C ASP A 377 22.19 48.67 -8.58
N GLU A 378 21.18 48.29 -7.80
CA GLU A 378 20.82 48.88 -6.51
C GLU A 378 21.74 48.42 -5.35
N GLY A 379 22.81 47.68 -5.65
CA GLY A 379 23.79 47.23 -4.65
C GLY A 379 23.38 45.99 -3.85
N GLN A 380 22.22 45.38 -4.12
CA GLN A 380 21.79 44.15 -3.45
C GLN A 380 22.72 43.00 -3.80
N VAL A 381 23.18 42.26 -2.78
CA VAL A 381 24.06 41.09 -2.96
C VAL A 381 23.26 39.80 -2.84
N GLY A 382 23.43 38.90 -3.80
CA GLY A 382 22.79 37.58 -3.83
C GLY A 382 23.80 36.50 -4.19
N VAL A 383 23.66 35.33 -3.59
CA VAL A 383 24.50 34.15 -3.87
C VAL A 383 23.57 32.99 -4.19
N PRO A 384 23.08 32.87 -5.45
CA PRO A 384 22.36 31.67 -5.86
C PRO A 384 23.29 30.45 -5.83
N ASP A 385 22.72 29.28 -5.58
CA ASP A 385 23.51 28.05 -5.48
C ASP A 385 24.18 27.69 -6.80
N LEU A 386 23.47 27.87 -7.91
CA LEU A 386 23.94 27.55 -9.26
C LEU A 386 23.56 28.65 -10.26
N VAL A 387 24.52 29.02 -11.10
CA VAL A 387 24.29 29.80 -12.32
C VAL A 387 24.83 28.96 -13.47
N MET A 388 23.96 28.61 -14.42
CA MET A 388 24.34 27.85 -15.60
C MET A 388 24.25 28.74 -16.83
N VAL A 389 25.25 28.74 -17.70
CA VAL A 389 25.29 29.52 -18.95
C VAL A 389 25.57 28.61 -20.14
N LYS A 390 24.82 28.77 -21.23
CA LYS A 390 25.00 28.04 -22.50
C LYS A 390 24.49 28.87 -23.67
N GLY A 391 25.39 29.32 -24.54
CA GLY A 391 25.05 30.17 -25.68
C GLY A 391 24.38 31.47 -25.22
N ASP A 392 23.21 31.78 -25.79
CA ASP A 392 22.41 32.97 -25.48
C ASP A 392 21.57 32.84 -24.19
N ARG A 393 21.70 31.73 -23.46
CA ARG A 393 20.84 31.39 -22.32
C ARG A 393 21.61 31.29 -21.01
N ALA A 394 20.98 31.75 -19.94
CA ALA A 394 21.40 31.47 -18.57
C ALA A 394 20.25 30.99 -17.69
N LEU A 395 20.58 30.23 -16.65
CA LEU A 395 19.66 29.73 -15.63
C LEU A 395 20.24 30.02 -14.25
N ILE A 396 19.53 30.83 -13.47
CA ILE A 396 19.77 30.99 -12.04
C ILE A 396 18.91 29.95 -11.32
N LEU A 397 19.56 29.07 -10.55
CA LEU A 397 18.92 27.96 -9.85
C LEU A 397 19.33 27.96 -8.37
N ASP A 398 18.35 27.91 -7.48
CA ASP A 398 18.59 27.86 -6.04
C ASP A 398 17.82 26.69 -5.42
N VAL A 399 18.56 25.79 -4.77
CA VAL A 399 18.09 24.53 -4.21
C VAL A 399 17.58 24.78 -2.80
N THR A 400 16.49 24.11 -2.44
CA THR A 400 16.01 24.14 -1.05
C THR A 400 15.45 22.78 -0.66
N ILE A 401 15.80 22.31 0.54
CA ILE A 401 15.30 21.04 1.06
C ILE A 401 14.38 21.33 2.23
N GLN A 402 13.12 20.98 2.10
CA GLN A 402 12.08 21.37 3.04
C GLN A 402 11.26 20.20 3.53
N PHE A 403 10.79 20.30 4.76
CA PHE A 403 9.83 19.35 5.31
C PHE A 403 8.43 19.64 4.73
N GLU A 404 7.84 18.65 4.08
CA GLU A 404 6.65 18.82 3.22
C GLU A 404 5.38 18.77 4.07
N THR A 405 5.03 19.86 4.76
CA THR A 405 3.86 19.87 5.66
C THR A 405 2.51 19.83 4.94
N SER A 406 2.48 20.25 3.68
CA SER A 406 1.28 20.32 2.83
C SER A 406 1.66 20.04 1.36
N VAL A 407 0.65 19.90 0.50
CA VAL A 407 0.83 19.72 -0.95
C VAL A 407 1.48 20.95 -1.59
N ALA A 408 1.09 22.15 -1.15
CA ALA A 408 1.56 23.42 -1.71
C ALA A 408 3.00 23.80 -1.31
N ARG A 409 3.51 23.26 -0.18
CA ARG A 409 4.74 23.77 0.47
C ARG A 409 5.97 23.85 -0.45
N LEU A 410 6.19 22.85 -1.29
CA LEU A 410 7.34 22.87 -2.21
C LEU A 410 7.12 23.89 -3.34
N GLY A 411 5.89 24.05 -3.83
CA GLY A 411 5.57 25.08 -4.84
C GLY A 411 5.80 26.50 -4.32
N GLU A 412 5.36 26.78 -3.09
CA GLU A 412 5.66 28.05 -2.39
C GLU A 412 7.16 28.29 -2.29
N ALA A 413 7.92 27.28 -1.87
CA ALA A 413 9.37 27.36 -1.78
C ALA A 413 10.05 27.65 -3.13
N ALA A 414 9.53 27.08 -4.23
CA ALA A 414 10.04 27.41 -5.57
C ALA A 414 9.82 28.89 -5.92
N GLU A 415 8.64 29.42 -5.65
CA GLU A 415 8.29 30.79 -5.98
C GLU A 415 9.01 31.79 -5.07
N GLU A 416 9.15 31.51 -3.76
CA GLU A 416 9.97 32.28 -2.82
C GLU A 416 11.40 32.47 -3.36
N LYS A 417 12.03 31.38 -3.82
CA LYS A 417 13.40 31.43 -4.38
C LYS A 417 13.44 32.15 -5.72
N LYS A 418 12.49 31.91 -6.61
CA LYS A 418 12.39 32.63 -7.88
C LYS A 418 12.29 34.13 -7.63
N LYS A 419 11.36 34.57 -6.79
CA LYS A 419 11.17 35.99 -6.43
C LYS A 419 12.42 36.61 -5.82
N LYS A 420 13.14 35.86 -4.97
CA LYS A 420 14.42 36.30 -4.37
C LYS A 420 15.51 36.59 -5.43
N TYR A 421 15.60 35.79 -6.49
CA TYR A 421 16.71 35.90 -7.45
C TYR A 421 16.37 36.57 -8.78
N THR A 422 15.08 36.86 -9.05
CA THR A 422 14.66 37.65 -10.22
C THR A 422 15.43 38.98 -10.37
N PRO A 423 15.69 39.76 -9.29
CA PRO A 423 16.44 41.02 -9.43
C PRO A 423 17.87 40.88 -9.98
N PHE A 424 18.45 39.66 -9.96
CA PHE A 424 19.84 39.42 -10.41
C PHE A 424 19.95 39.06 -11.90
N VAL A 425 18.84 39.12 -12.66
CA VAL A 425 18.86 38.87 -14.11
C VAL A 425 19.78 39.85 -14.84
N SER A 426 19.70 41.15 -14.53
CA SER A 426 20.55 42.18 -15.14
C SER A 426 22.04 41.96 -14.84
N ALA A 427 22.35 41.52 -13.61
CA ALA A 427 23.71 41.18 -13.20
C ALA A 427 24.31 40.05 -14.05
N ILE A 428 23.52 39.04 -14.41
CA ILE A 428 23.96 37.94 -15.28
C ILE A 428 24.21 38.42 -16.70
N MET A 429 23.31 39.23 -17.27
CA MET A 429 23.48 39.76 -18.62
C MET A 429 24.74 40.64 -18.75
N ARG A 430 25.07 41.42 -17.71
CA ARG A 430 26.34 42.17 -17.68
C ARG A 430 27.57 41.27 -17.59
N LEU A 431 27.52 40.22 -16.76
CA LEU A 431 28.63 39.28 -16.60
C LEU A 431 28.83 38.40 -17.84
N CYS A 432 27.77 38.19 -18.63
CA CYS A 432 27.77 37.34 -19.82
C CYS A 432 27.16 38.11 -21.00
N PRO A 433 27.94 38.95 -21.72
CA PRO A 433 27.39 39.80 -22.78
C PRO A 433 26.64 39.05 -23.90
N GLY A 434 26.96 37.77 -24.13
CA GLY A 434 26.27 36.93 -25.11
C GLY A 434 24.90 36.39 -24.65
N VAL A 435 24.53 36.55 -23.37
CA VAL A 435 23.27 36.02 -22.82
C VAL A 435 22.14 37.02 -22.99
N THR A 436 21.08 36.61 -23.70
CA THR A 436 19.87 37.41 -23.92
C THR A 436 18.65 36.86 -23.17
N LYS A 437 18.69 35.58 -22.74
CA LYS A 437 17.57 34.90 -22.07
C LYS A 437 18.01 34.33 -20.73
N VAL A 438 17.53 34.90 -19.64
CA VAL A 438 17.80 34.41 -18.27
C VAL A 438 16.53 33.81 -17.66
N SER A 439 16.59 32.55 -17.26
CA SER A 439 15.55 31.89 -16.47
C SER A 439 15.92 31.88 -14.99
N VAL A 440 14.97 32.16 -14.11
CA VAL A 440 15.17 32.07 -12.65
C VAL A 440 14.20 31.01 -12.09
N ARG A 441 14.74 30.01 -11.40
CA ARG A 441 13.97 28.89 -10.86
C ARG A 441 14.42 28.55 -9.44
N GLY A 442 13.46 28.28 -8.56
CA GLY A 442 13.72 27.52 -7.35
C GLY A 442 13.69 26.02 -7.66
N PHE A 443 14.53 25.25 -6.97
CA PHE A 443 14.60 23.79 -7.05
C PHE A 443 14.31 23.17 -5.67
N PRO A 444 13.04 23.22 -5.22
CA PRO A 444 12.67 22.64 -3.95
C PRO A 444 12.68 21.12 -4.04
N MET A 445 13.17 20.47 -2.99
CA MET A 445 13.00 19.05 -2.76
C MET A 445 12.50 18.80 -1.35
N GLY A 446 11.81 17.68 -1.23
CA GLY A 446 11.30 17.21 0.02
C GLY A 446 12.35 16.51 0.88
N ALA A 447 12.36 16.84 2.16
CA ALA A 447 13.24 16.17 3.12
C ALA A 447 12.90 14.68 3.33
N ARG A 448 11.65 14.25 3.05
CA ARG A 448 11.25 12.84 3.04
C ARG A 448 11.32 12.22 1.64
N GLY A 449 12.09 12.84 0.75
CA GLY A 449 12.28 12.41 -0.64
C GLY A 449 11.17 12.85 -1.58
N LYS A 450 10.32 13.82 -1.24
CA LYS A 450 9.30 14.33 -2.18
C LYS A 450 9.98 15.04 -3.36
N TRP A 451 9.66 14.61 -4.56
CA TRP A 451 9.96 15.30 -5.80
C TRP A 451 8.92 16.39 -6.05
N TYR A 452 9.36 17.60 -6.35
CA TYR A 452 8.49 18.66 -6.82
C TYR A 452 8.39 18.59 -8.35
N GLY A 453 7.17 18.39 -8.89
CA GLY A 453 6.98 18.24 -10.33
C GLY A 453 7.48 19.42 -11.18
N GLY A 454 7.52 20.63 -10.61
CA GLY A 454 8.10 21.79 -11.30
C GLY A 454 9.61 21.66 -11.59
N ASN A 455 10.32 20.77 -10.91
CA ASN A 455 11.72 20.47 -11.18
C ASN A 455 11.92 19.78 -12.53
N ASP A 456 10.91 19.10 -13.09
CA ASP A 456 11.00 18.48 -14.42
C ASP A 456 11.23 19.56 -15.49
N ARG A 457 10.52 20.70 -15.38
CA ARG A 457 10.72 21.86 -16.26
C ARG A 457 12.14 22.43 -16.16
N VAL A 458 12.77 22.38 -14.99
CA VAL A 458 14.17 22.81 -14.83
C VAL A 458 15.10 21.88 -15.61
N LEU A 459 14.89 20.57 -15.49
CA LEU A 459 15.72 19.59 -16.20
C LEU A 459 15.50 19.63 -17.72
N GLU A 460 14.28 19.90 -18.18
CA GLU A 460 13.96 20.18 -19.58
C GLU A 460 14.70 21.42 -20.09
N LEU A 461 14.71 22.51 -19.31
CA LEU A 461 15.44 23.75 -19.66
C LEU A 461 16.93 23.51 -19.82
N VAL A 462 17.53 22.63 -19.00
CA VAL A 462 18.94 22.24 -19.09
C VAL A 462 19.20 21.29 -20.27
N GLY A 463 18.15 20.77 -20.92
CA GLY A 463 18.24 19.92 -22.11
C GLY A 463 18.28 18.42 -21.80
N ALA A 464 17.79 18.00 -20.63
CA ALA A 464 17.68 16.58 -20.30
C ALA A 464 16.52 15.92 -21.06
N SER A 465 16.73 14.71 -21.59
CA SER A 465 15.66 13.92 -22.21
C SER A 465 14.64 13.41 -21.17
N LYS A 466 13.41 13.09 -21.59
CA LYS A 466 12.37 12.53 -20.70
C LYS A 466 12.84 11.30 -19.91
N THR A 467 13.58 10.40 -20.55
CA THR A 467 14.17 9.22 -19.90
C THR A 467 15.19 9.61 -18.85
N ARG A 468 16.05 10.60 -19.15
CA ARG A 468 17.04 11.10 -18.19
C ARG A 468 16.38 11.80 -17.01
N ILE A 469 15.35 12.61 -17.25
CA ILE A 469 14.56 13.28 -16.21
C ILE A 469 14.00 12.25 -15.22
N LYS A 470 13.34 11.20 -15.73
CA LYS A 470 12.77 10.13 -14.90
C LYS A 470 13.83 9.42 -14.04
N TYR A 471 14.99 9.12 -14.60
CA TYR A 471 16.09 8.50 -13.85
C TYR A 471 16.64 9.46 -12.80
N PHE A 472 16.92 10.69 -13.19
CA PHE A 472 17.58 11.68 -12.36
C PHE A 472 16.68 12.14 -11.21
N SER A 473 15.38 12.31 -11.44
CA SER A 473 14.39 12.66 -10.40
C SER A 473 14.29 11.57 -9.32
N ARG A 474 14.23 10.29 -9.71
CA ARG A 474 14.26 9.16 -8.76
C ARG A 474 15.55 9.12 -7.97
N MET A 475 16.69 9.35 -8.63
CA MET A 475 18.00 9.36 -7.98
C MET A 475 18.11 10.50 -6.96
N LEU A 476 17.68 11.72 -7.32
CA LEU A 476 17.70 12.88 -6.42
C LEU A 476 16.71 12.74 -5.26
N SER A 477 15.48 12.28 -5.52
CA SER A 477 14.47 11.97 -4.50
C SER A 477 15.02 10.99 -3.47
N ARG A 478 15.58 9.87 -3.92
CA ARG A 478 16.25 8.89 -3.05
C ARG A 478 17.43 9.51 -2.30
N ARG A 479 18.25 10.32 -2.97
CA ARG A 479 19.44 10.95 -2.35
C ARG A 479 19.04 11.87 -1.20
N ALA A 480 18.02 12.70 -1.38
CA ALA A 480 17.53 13.57 -0.31
C ALA A 480 16.98 12.79 0.87
N LEU A 481 16.21 11.70 0.62
CA LEU A 481 15.76 10.82 1.69
C LEU A 481 16.94 10.23 2.46
N LEU A 482 17.93 9.65 1.77
CA LEU A 482 19.10 9.04 2.41
C LEU A 482 19.87 10.03 3.28
N GLN A 483 20.06 11.25 2.81
CA GLN A 483 20.77 12.27 3.58
C GLN A 483 19.96 12.75 4.79
N THR A 484 18.64 12.77 4.70
CA THR A 484 17.78 12.95 5.88
C THR A 484 17.91 11.76 6.84
N THR A 485 18.04 10.51 6.37
CA THR A 485 18.29 9.38 7.26
C THR A 485 19.65 9.47 7.96
N ASP A 486 20.68 9.97 7.29
CA ASP A 486 22.00 10.24 7.91
C ASP A 486 21.93 11.33 8.97
N LEU A 487 21.16 12.39 8.72
CA LEU A 487 20.85 13.42 9.72
C LEU A 487 20.15 12.80 10.93
N CYS A 488 19.17 11.92 10.74
CA CYS A 488 18.50 11.22 11.83
C CYS A 488 19.43 10.30 12.63
N ARG A 489 20.42 9.67 11.98
CA ARG A 489 21.46 8.88 12.66
C ARG A 489 22.36 9.76 13.51
N ALA A 490 22.81 10.89 12.95
CA ALA A 490 23.62 11.87 13.68
C ALA A 490 22.86 12.40 14.91
N PHE A 491 21.57 12.74 14.75
CA PHE A 491 20.70 13.10 15.86
C PHE A 491 20.68 12.01 16.96
N ARG A 492 20.43 10.75 16.59
CA ARG A 492 20.40 9.64 17.56
C ARG A 492 21.72 9.45 18.28
N ALA A 493 22.84 9.66 17.62
CA ALA A 493 24.17 9.54 18.21
C ALA A 493 24.45 10.67 19.20
N LEU A 494 24.07 11.90 18.86
CA LEU A 494 24.26 13.08 19.71
C LEU A 494 23.32 13.07 20.92
N ALA A 495 22.03 12.79 20.71
CA ALA A 495 21.01 12.80 21.76
C ALA A 495 21.05 11.60 22.73
N ARG A 496 22.08 10.75 22.63
CA ARG A 496 22.43 9.69 23.59
C ARG A 496 23.59 10.10 24.51
N ARG A 497 24.34 11.15 24.14
CA ARG A 497 25.50 11.65 24.88
C ARG A 497 25.12 12.75 25.86
N GLU A 498 23.98 13.40 25.62
CA GLU A 498 23.21 14.23 26.54
C GLU A 498 22.24 13.35 27.32
#